data_AF-A0A397W516-F1
#
_entry.id   AF-A0A397W516-F1
#
_cell.length_a   1.000
_cell.length_b   1.000
_cell.length_c   1.000
_cell.angle_alpha   90.00
_cell.angle_beta   90.00
_cell.angle_gamma   90.00
#
_symmetry.space_group_name_H-M   'P 1'
#
loop_
_entity.id
_entity.type
_entity.pdbx_description
1 polymer ?
#
loop_
_entity_poly.entity_id
_entity_poly.type
_entity_poly.pdbx_seq_one_letter_code
_entity_poly.pdbx_strand_id
1 'polypeptide(L)'
;MEMIIMRNRSLNYVIKWGVAKNPGLPSNPENWSQENFQNVKTTLKNCLPHIRYFQIPGDDVVDSIRPYKKLLEKNLWKDLSNKLMTPSKQISSTVLPPRIILKSSLPTRIIEPFSTVITEEHKAENCHMD
;
A
#
# COMPACT_ATOMS: atom_id res chain seq x y z
N MET A 1 -12.01 -6.73 -1.28
CA MET A 1 -10.65 -7.28 -1.51
C MET A 1 -9.52 -6.27 -1.23
N GLU A 2 -9.81 -4.99 -0.98
CA GLU A 2 -8.77 -3.94 -0.90
C GLU A 2 -8.11 -3.74 0.48
N MET A 3 -8.67 -4.30 1.57
CA MET A 3 -8.14 -4.05 2.92
C MET A 3 -7.08 -5.06 3.40
N ILE A 4 -6.94 -6.22 2.76
CA ILE A 4 -6.02 -7.28 3.23
C ILE A 4 -4.57 -7.06 2.73
N ILE A 5 -4.36 -6.33 1.63
CA ILE A 5 -3.03 -6.07 1.09
C ILE A 5 -2.32 -4.89 1.79
N MET A 6 -3.00 -4.12 2.64
CA MET A 6 -2.38 -3.07 3.49
C MET A 6 -1.73 -3.62 4.79
N ARG A 7 -1.56 -4.94 4.89
CA ARG A 7 -1.11 -5.59 6.13
C ARG A 7 0.38 -5.41 6.41
N ASN A 8 1.22 -5.20 5.39
CA ASN A 8 2.67 -4.96 5.49
C ASN A 8 3.22 -4.18 4.27
N ARG A 9 2.52 -3.14 3.78
CA ARG A 9 3.07 -2.33 2.68
C ARG A 9 4.21 -1.48 3.21
N SER A 10 5.44 -1.81 2.78
CA SER A 10 6.57 -0.90 2.85
C SER A 10 6.13 0.44 2.22
N LEU A 11 6.45 1.54 2.89
CA LEU A 11 6.09 2.90 2.49
C LEU A 11 6.41 3.19 1.01
N ASN A 12 7.43 2.53 0.46
CA ASN A 12 7.76 2.48 -0.96
C ASN A 12 6.52 2.18 -1.84
N TYR A 13 5.73 1.13 -1.53
CA TYR A 13 4.51 0.82 -2.28
C TYR A 13 3.45 1.92 -2.19
N VAL A 14 3.31 2.55 -1.02
CA VAL A 14 2.34 3.64 -0.84
C VAL A 14 2.75 4.84 -1.70
N ILE A 15 4.03 5.21 -1.69
CA ILE A 15 4.56 6.29 -2.52
C ILE A 15 4.42 5.97 -4.00
N LYS A 16 4.85 4.78 -4.45
CA LYS A 16 4.70 4.33 -5.85
C LYS A 16 3.25 4.36 -6.31
N TRP A 17 2.33 3.90 -5.46
CA TRP A 17 0.90 3.97 -5.76
C TRP A 17 0.41 5.42 -5.87
N GLY A 18 0.84 6.31 -4.97
CA GLY A 18 0.53 7.74 -5.04
C GLY A 18 1.03 8.39 -6.33
N VAL A 19 2.27 8.09 -6.73
CA VAL A 19 2.86 8.57 -8.00
C VAL A 19 2.06 8.07 -9.19
N ALA A 20 1.73 6.77 -9.23
CA ALA A 20 0.98 6.16 -10.32
C ALA A 20 -0.46 6.72 -10.48
N LYS A 21 -1.02 7.29 -9.41
CA LYS A 21 -2.34 7.95 -9.43
C LYS A 21 -2.30 9.38 -9.93
N ASN A 22 -1.12 9.96 -10.14
CA ASN A 22 -0.93 11.33 -10.63
C ASN A 22 -0.21 11.28 -11.98
N PRO A 23 -0.93 11.05 -13.10
CA PRO A 23 -0.31 10.96 -14.41
C PRO A 23 0.34 12.29 -14.81
N GLY A 24 1.46 12.23 -15.54
CA GLY A 24 2.22 13.41 -15.97
C GLY A 24 3.31 13.89 -15.02
N LEU A 25 3.50 13.20 -13.88
CA LEU A 25 4.63 13.48 -13.00
C LEU A 25 5.96 13.10 -13.66
N PRO A 26 7.01 13.93 -13.51
CA PRO A 26 8.37 13.54 -13.89
C PRO A 26 8.80 12.26 -13.16
N SER A 27 9.60 11.43 -13.82
CA SER A 27 10.10 10.19 -13.21
C SER A 27 11.03 10.44 -12.01
N ASN A 28 11.87 11.49 -12.08
CA ASN A 28 12.74 11.89 -10.98
C ASN A 28 11.99 12.84 -10.01
N PRO A 29 11.83 12.50 -8.72
CA PRO A 29 11.22 13.37 -7.70
C PRO A 29 11.93 14.71 -7.50
N GLU A 30 13.21 14.82 -7.85
CA GLU A 30 13.95 16.09 -7.80
C GLU A 30 13.39 17.13 -8.78
N ASN A 31 12.78 16.67 -9.89
CA ASN A 31 12.19 17.53 -10.92
C ASN A 31 10.73 17.90 -10.60
N TRP A 32 10.20 17.52 -9.43
CA TRP A 32 8.82 17.82 -9.08
C TRP A 32 8.66 19.26 -8.60
N SER A 33 7.68 19.95 -9.18
CA SER A 33 7.21 21.25 -8.69
C SER A 33 6.56 21.11 -7.31
N GLN A 34 6.35 22.23 -6.62
CA GLN A 34 5.62 22.22 -5.35
C GLN A 34 4.19 21.68 -5.52
N GLU A 35 3.54 21.99 -6.64
CA GLU A 35 2.20 21.51 -6.99
C GLU A 35 2.18 19.98 -7.15
N ASN A 36 3.18 19.42 -7.84
CA ASN A 36 3.33 17.96 -7.97
C ASN A 36 3.36 17.27 -6.60
N PHE A 37 4.13 17.81 -5.65
CA PHE A 37 4.17 17.28 -4.28
C PHE A 37 2.81 17.42 -3.58
N GLN A 38 2.09 18.52 -3.75
CA GLN A 38 0.75 18.69 -3.14
C GLN A 38 -0.28 17.71 -3.71
N ASN A 39 -0.25 17.44 -5.02
CA ASN A 39 -1.16 16.50 -5.66
C ASN A 39 -0.95 15.08 -5.12
N VAL A 40 0.31 14.61 -5.08
CA VAL A 40 0.63 13.30 -4.50
C VAL A 40 0.31 13.25 -3.00
N LYS A 41 0.64 14.30 -2.24
CA LYS A 41 0.31 14.37 -0.80
C LYS A 41 -1.21 14.27 -0.58
N THR A 42 -2.00 14.92 -1.42
CA THR A 42 -3.47 14.86 -1.37
C THR A 42 -3.98 13.46 -1.70
N THR A 43 -3.42 12.79 -2.70
CA THR A 43 -3.74 11.39 -3.01
C THR A 43 -3.45 10.46 -1.83
N LEU A 44 -2.33 10.71 -1.14
CA LEU A 44 -1.86 9.87 -0.03
C LEU A 44 -2.42 10.28 1.34
N LYS A 45 -3.25 11.33 1.43
CA LYS A 45 -3.68 11.93 2.71
C LYS A 45 -4.27 10.93 3.71
N ASN A 46 -5.03 9.94 3.21
CA ASN A 46 -5.67 8.92 4.03
C ASN A 46 -4.71 7.77 4.35
N CYS A 47 -3.60 7.62 3.62
CA CYS A 47 -2.65 6.53 3.82
C CYS A 47 -1.52 6.94 4.77
N LEU A 48 -0.98 8.16 4.64
CA LEU A 48 0.17 8.65 5.41
C LEU A 48 0.00 8.52 6.94
N PRO A 49 -1.18 8.80 7.54
CA PRO A 49 -1.39 8.67 8.99
C PRO A 49 -1.33 7.25 9.52
N HIS A 50 -1.41 6.22 8.65
CA HIS A 50 -1.37 4.81 9.06
C HIS A 50 0.01 4.16 8.89
N ILE A 51 0.99 4.91 8.42
CA ILE A 51 2.35 4.42 8.16
C ILE A 51 3.16 4.48 9.45
N ARG A 52 3.83 3.36 9.78
CA ARG A 52 4.66 3.23 10.96
C ARG A 52 6.11 3.59 10.65
N TYR A 53 6.38 4.87 10.42
CA TYR A 53 7.70 5.34 9.95
C TYR A 53 8.87 4.87 10.82
N PHE A 54 8.71 4.85 12.14
CA PHE A 54 9.75 4.45 13.10
C PHE A 54 9.98 2.93 13.20
N GLN A 55 9.23 2.13 12.45
CA GLN A 55 9.41 0.68 12.35
C GLN A 55 9.99 0.27 10.98
N ILE A 56 10.28 1.25 10.11
CA ILE A 56 10.91 1.02 8.82
C ILE A 56 12.43 0.93 9.05
N PRO A 57 13.12 -0.07 8.46
CA PRO A 57 14.59 -0.13 8.49
C PRO A 57 15.24 1.15 7.99
N GLY A 58 16.39 1.51 8.54
CA GLY A 58 17.05 2.77 8.19
C GLY A 58 17.43 2.89 6.72
N ASP A 59 17.91 1.80 6.13
CA ASP A 59 18.29 1.75 4.72
C ASP A 59 17.08 2.02 3.81
N ASP A 60 15.93 1.42 4.11
CA ASP A 60 14.67 1.66 3.41
C ASP A 60 14.22 3.13 3.52
N VAL A 61 14.49 3.78 4.65
CA VAL A 61 14.21 5.22 4.81
C VAL A 61 15.10 6.04 3.86
N VAL A 62 16.38 5.75 3.81
CA VAL A 62 17.33 6.49 2.99
C VAL A 62 17.04 6.29 1.50
N ASP A 63 16.80 5.06 1.07
CA ASP A 63 16.66 4.74 -0.35
C ASP A 63 15.25 5.06 -0.88
N SER A 64 14.20 4.79 -0.08
CA SER A 64 12.82 4.90 -0.55
C SER A 64 12.11 6.19 -0.13
N ILE A 65 12.50 6.83 0.97
CA ILE A 65 11.77 7.98 1.53
C ILE A 65 12.47 9.30 1.24
N ARG A 66 13.81 9.32 1.32
CA ARG A 66 14.61 10.55 1.16
C ARG A 66 14.27 11.34 -0.11
N PRO A 67 14.07 10.73 -1.30
CA PRO A 67 13.70 11.47 -2.51
C PRO A 67 12.33 12.18 -2.38
N TYR A 68 11.44 11.62 -1.55
CA TYR A 68 10.07 12.07 -1.34
C TYR A 68 9.85 12.77 -0.01
N LYS A 69 10.92 13.20 0.69
CA LYS A 69 10.84 13.82 2.02
C LYS A 69 9.86 14.99 2.12
N LYS A 70 9.62 15.72 1.01
CA LYS A 70 8.66 16.84 0.93
C LYS A 70 7.20 16.41 1.05
N LEU A 71 6.88 15.12 0.86
CA LEU A 71 5.55 14.56 1.13
C LEU A 71 5.27 14.43 2.63
N LEU A 72 6.31 14.35 3.46
CA LEU A 72 6.19 14.20 4.90
C LEU A 72 6.10 15.55 5.60
N GLU A 73 5.47 15.55 6.77
CA GLU A 73 5.53 16.70 7.68
C GLU A 73 6.97 16.97 8.10
N LYS A 74 7.35 18.25 8.18
CA LYS A 74 8.73 18.66 8.51
C LYS A 74 9.22 18.05 9.82
N ASN A 75 8.36 18.00 10.84
CA ASN A 75 8.68 17.42 12.14
C ASN A 75 8.89 15.90 12.05
N LEU A 76 8.06 15.21 11.26
CA LEU A 76 8.20 13.77 11.06
C LEU A 76 9.52 13.43 10.38
N TRP A 77 9.90 14.15 9.33
CA TRP A 77 11.19 13.94 8.66
C TRP A 77 12.37 14.23 9.60
N LYS A 78 12.29 15.29 10.40
CA LYS A 78 13.32 15.64 11.39
C LYS A 78 13.49 14.53 12.42
N ASP A 79 12.40 14.01 12.96
CA ASP A 79 12.42 12.94 13.96
C ASP A 79 12.91 11.62 13.38
N LEU A 80 12.51 11.29 12.15
CA LEU A 80 13.00 10.13 11.44
C LEU A 80 14.52 10.22 11.23
N SER A 81 15.01 11.36 10.74
CA SER A 81 16.45 11.63 10.56
C SER A 81 17.22 11.54 11.88
N ASN A 82 16.64 12.09 12.96
CA ASN A 82 17.22 12.01 14.31
C ASN A 82 17.34 10.56 14.79
N LYS A 83 16.32 9.72 14.58
CA LYS A 83 16.36 8.30 14.98
C LYS A 83 17.40 7.50 14.20
N LEU A 84 17.62 7.82 12.92
CA LEU A 84 18.67 7.19 12.12
C LEU A 84 20.08 7.54 12.63
N MET A 85 20.30 8.81 12.99
CA MET A 85 21.61 9.29 13.47
C MET A 85 21.87 8.95 14.94
N THR A 86 20.84 8.96 15.77
CA THR A 86 20.93 8.80 17.21
C THR A 86 19.69 8.07 17.72
N PRO A 87 19.71 6.72 17.75
CA PRO A 87 18.54 5.91 18.11
C PRO A 87 17.95 6.23 19.49
N SER A 88 18.77 6.72 20.42
CA SER A 88 18.37 7.13 21.78
C SER A 88 17.64 8.48 21.86
N LYS A 89 17.64 9.28 20.78
CA LYS A 89 17.04 10.61 20.79
C LYS A 89 15.53 10.53 20.92
N GLN A 90 14.96 11.43 21.74
CA GLN A 90 13.52 11.59 21.86
C GLN A 90 12.94 12.19 20.58
N ILE A 91 11.71 11.80 20.26
CA ILE A 91 10.96 12.27 19.09
C ILE A 91 9.65 12.89 19.57
N SER A 92 9.16 13.89 18.85
CA SER A 92 7.88 14.54 19.15
C SER A 92 6.73 14.01 18.29
N SER A 93 7.05 13.27 17.23
CA SER A 93 6.10 12.65 16.32
C SER A 93 5.32 11.52 16.99
N THR A 94 4.02 11.42 16.68
CA THR A 94 3.16 10.32 17.15
C THR A 94 3.66 8.98 16.61
N VAL A 95 4.01 8.07 17.51
CA VAL A 95 4.42 6.70 17.16
C VAL A 95 3.21 5.79 17.21
N LEU A 96 2.90 5.14 16.09
CA LEU A 96 1.83 4.15 16.04
C LEU A 96 2.29 2.84 16.71
N PRO A 97 1.42 2.19 17.50
CA PRO A 97 1.76 0.93 18.17
C PRO A 97 2.01 -0.20 17.14
N PRO A 98 2.89 -1.18 17.45
CA PRO A 98 3.04 -2.38 16.63
C PRO A 98 1.70 -3.07 16.37
N ARG A 99 1.53 -3.69 15.18
CA ARG A 99 0.35 -4.53 14.94
C ARG A 99 0.52 -5.83 15.71
N ILE A 100 -0.39 -6.12 16.62
CA ILE A 100 -0.50 -7.45 17.22
C ILE A 100 -1.10 -8.38 16.16
N ILE A 101 -0.31 -9.32 15.64
CA ILE A 101 -0.81 -10.36 14.74
C ILE A 101 -1.41 -11.44 15.63
N LEU A 102 -2.73 -11.40 15.83
CA LEU A 102 -3.44 -12.58 16.32
C LEU A 102 -3.32 -13.64 15.24
N LYS A 103 -2.60 -14.73 15.51
CA LYS A 103 -2.69 -15.97 14.73
C LYS A 103 -4.08 -16.57 14.99
N SER A 104 -5.12 -15.99 14.41
CA SER A 104 -6.38 -16.72 14.32
C SER A 104 -6.17 -17.85 13.32
N SER A 105 -6.27 -19.10 13.77
CA SER A 105 -6.54 -20.19 12.83
C SER A 105 -7.89 -19.86 12.20
N LEU A 106 -7.87 -19.40 10.95
CA LEU A 106 -9.12 -19.23 10.20
C LEU A 106 -9.77 -20.61 10.09
N PRO A 107 -11.08 -20.77 10.38
CA PRO A 107 -11.75 -22.02 10.11
C PRO A 107 -11.61 -22.34 8.62
N THR A 108 -11.12 -23.54 8.34
CA THR A 108 -10.99 -24.08 6.98
C THR A 108 -12.33 -23.95 6.29
N ARG A 109 -12.42 -23.14 5.23
CA ARG A 109 -13.57 -23.18 4.32
C ARG A 109 -13.58 -24.57 3.69
N ILE A 110 -14.50 -25.42 4.13
CA ILE A 110 -14.82 -26.65 3.42
C ILE A 110 -15.38 -26.19 2.07
N ILE A 111 -14.62 -26.42 1.00
CA ILE A 111 -15.11 -26.26 -0.37
C ILE A 111 -15.90 -27.54 -0.64
N GLU A 112 -17.22 -27.51 -0.42
CA GLU A 112 -18.06 -28.57 -0.96
C GLU A 112 -18.07 -28.43 -2.49
N PRO A 113 -17.70 -29.48 -3.24
CA PRO A 113 -17.76 -29.44 -4.69
C PRO A 113 -19.22 -29.27 -5.11
N PHE A 114 -19.50 -28.21 -5.86
CA PHE A 114 -20.79 -28.01 -6.49
C PHE A 114 -21.06 -29.20 -7.42
N SER A 115 -22.09 -29.99 -7.13
CA SER A 115 -22.50 -31.12 -7.96
C SER A 115 -22.67 -30.66 -9.40
N THR A 116 -21.85 -31.20 -10.29
CA THR A 116 -21.94 -30.96 -11.73
C THR A 116 -23.12 -31.78 -12.27
N VAL A 117 -24.34 -31.24 -12.14
CA VAL A 117 -25.50 -31.71 -12.88
C VAL A 117 -25.75 -30.72 -14.01
N ILE A 118 -25.01 -30.88 -15.10
CA ILE A 118 -25.43 -30.38 -16.40
C ILE A 118 -25.83 -31.63 -17.17
N THR A 119 -27.11 -31.99 -17.09
CA THR A 119 -27.71 -32.96 -18.00
C THR A 119 -27.84 -32.30 -19.36
N GLU A 120 -27.07 -32.86 -20.29
CA GLU A 120 -27.08 -32.63 -21.72
C GLU A 120 -28.45 -33.00 -22.32
N GLU A 121 -29.30 -32.03 -22.70
CA GLU A 121 -30.54 -32.38 -23.43
C GLU A 121 -31.14 -31.28 -24.33
N HIS A 122 -30.35 -30.73 -25.24
CA HIS A 122 -30.90 -30.05 -26.43
C HIS A 122 -30.26 -30.59 -27.72
N LYS A 123 -30.60 -31.83 -28.09
CA LYS A 123 -30.56 -32.26 -29.49
C LYS A 123 -31.93 -32.00 -30.12
N ALA A 124 -32.06 -30.85 -30.77
CA ALA A 124 -33.10 -30.64 -31.77
C ALA A 124 -32.39 -30.14 -33.04
N GLU A 125 -31.89 -31.08 -33.83
CA GLU A 125 -31.50 -30.79 -35.21
C GLU A 125 -32.55 -31.39 -36.13
N ASN A 126 -33.22 -30.46 -36.80
CA ASN A 126 -34.38 -30.60 -37.64
C ASN A 126 -33.87 -30.85 -39.07
N CYS A 127 -33.90 -32.07 -39.57
CA CYS A 127 -33.71 -32.37 -40.99
C CYS A 127 -34.66 -33.50 -41.43
N HIS A 128 -35.82 -33.12 -41.94
CA HIS A 128 -36.64 -33.97 -42.82
C HIS A 128 -37.22 -33.09 -43.92
N MET A 129 -36.61 -33.13 -45.09
CA MET A 129 -37.26 -32.89 -46.37
C MET A 129 -36.64 -33.91 -47.34
N ASP A 130 -37.42 -34.94 -47.65
CA ASP A 130 -37.49 -35.59 -48.95
C ASP A 130 -38.98 -35.65 -49.32
#